data_AF-A0A7J9H4H1-F1
#
_entry.id   AF-A0A7J9H4H1-F1
#
_cell.length_a   1.000
_cell.length_b   1.000
_cell.length_c   1.000
_cell.angle_alpha   90.00
_cell.angle_beta   90.00
_cell.angle_gamma   90.00
#
_symmetry.space_group_name_H-M   'P 1'
#
loop_
_entity.id
_entity.type
_entity.pdbx_description
1 polymer ?
#
loop_
_entity_poly.entity_id
_entity_poly.type
_entity_poly.pdbx_seq_one_letter_code
_entity_poly.pdbx_strand_id
1 'polypeptide(L)'
;MPKLSALSMENNKFSGMIPIQYALRAALPASGIAPFARLLLGGNYLFGPIPGPLLVLKPDTANVSLADNCLIRCPSRFFFCQGADQKSLMECKSFGSVIP
;
A
#
# COMPACT_ATOMS: atom_id res chain seq x y z
N MET A 1 7.13 13.30 -10.75
CA MET A 1 8.42 12.60 -10.54
C MET A 1 8.51 11.34 -11.43
N PRO A 2 8.72 11.49 -12.74
CA PRO A 2 8.61 10.37 -13.70
C PRO A 2 9.71 9.32 -13.56
N LYS A 3 10.87 9.68 -13.01
CA LYS A 3 12.02 8.76 -12.80
C LYS A 3 12.03 8.09 -11.41
N LEU A 4 11.05 8.38 -10.55
CA LEU A 4 11.02 7.84 -9.18
C LEU A 4 10.71 6.35 -9.22
N SER A 5 11.67 5.48 -8.95
CA SER A 5 11.48 4.02 -8.97
C SER A 5 11.26 3.41 -7.58
N ALA A 6 11.55 4.16 -6.52
CA ALA A 6 11.42 3.71 -5.15
C ALA A 6 10.78 4.80 -4.30
N LEU A 7 9.70 4.44 -3.59
CA LEU A 7 9.04 5.26 -2.59
C LEU A 7 8.92 4.45 -1.31
N SER A 8 9.43 4.98 -0.20
CA SER A 8 9.22 4.44 1.15
C SER A 8 8.70 5.57 2.01
N MET A 9 7.52 5.35 2.57
CA MET A 9 6.82 6.26 3.47
C MET A 9 6.33 5.48 4.71
N GLU A 10 7.09 4.44 5.10
CA GLU A 10 6.70 3.54 6.19
C GLU A 10 6.79 4.21 7.56
N ASN A 11 6.06 3.68 8.54
CA ASN A 11 6.15 4.06 9.95
C ASN A 11 5.91 5.56 10.18
N ASN A 12 4.84 6.06 9.57
CA ASN A 12 4.42 7.46 9.62
C ASN A 12 2.96 7.55 10.07
N LYS A 13 2.40 8.76 10.01
CA LYS A 13 1.00 9.03 10.34
C LYS A 13 0.17 9.41 9.11
N PHE A 14 0.52 8.90 7.93
CA PHE A 14 -0.25 9.18 6.73
C PHE A 14 -1.62 8.49 6.79
N SER A 15 -2.65 9.18 6.31
CA SER A 15 -4.02 8.68 6.25
C SER A 15 -4.69 9.03 4.93
N GLY A 16 -5.85 8.44 4.69
CA GLY A 16 -6.53 8.49 3.39
C GLY A 16 -6.40 7.19 2.63
N MET A 17 -7.00 7.15 1.43
CA MET A 17 -6.91 5.99 0.54
C MET A 17 -5.58 5.97 -0.20
N ILE A 18 -5.06 4.78 -0.48
CA ILE A 18 -3.89 4.59 -1.34
C ILE A 18 -4.24 5.06 -2.76
N PRO A 19 -3.52 6.04 -3.34
CA PRO A 19 -3.80 6.52 -4.68
C PRO A 19 -3.65 5.41 -5.73
N ILE A 20 -4.62 5.27 -6.63
CA ILE A 20 -4.62 4.24 -7.68
C ILE A 20 -3.38 4.32 -8.59
N GLN A 21 -2.82 5.51 -8.76
CA GLN A 21 -1.62 5.75 -9.56
C GLN A 21 -0.39 5.03 -8.99
N TYR A 22 -0.32 4.83 -7.67
CA TYR A 22 0.81 4.11 -7.06
C TYR A 22 0.75 2.63 -7.42
N ALA A 23 -0.45 2.06 -7.37
CA ALA A 23 -0.71 0.68 -7.77
C ALA A 23 -0.44 0.46 -9.26
N LEU A 24 -0.89 1.38 -10.12
CA LEU A 24 -0.60 1.33 -11.56
C LEU A 24 0.91 1.37 -11.82
N ARG A 25 1.65 2.23 -11.14
CA ARG A 25 3.11 2.31 -11.34
C ARG A 25 3.87 1.08 -10.86
N ALA A 26 3.35 0.36 -9.85
CA ALA A 26 3.95 -0.89 -9.39
C ALA A 26 3.58 -2.08 -10.30
N ALA A 27 2.32 -2.17 -10.74
CA ALA A 27 1.80 -3.35 -11.44
C ALA A 27 1.73 -3.25 -12.96
N LEU A 28 1.53 -2.05 -13.51
CA LEU A 28 1.29 -1.79 -14.93
C LEU A 28 2.12 -0.57 -15.39
N PRO A 29 3.44 -0.75 -15.62
CA PRO A 29 4.32 0.34 -16.02
C PRO A 29 3.88 0.95 -17.35
N ALA A 30 3.78 2.29 -17.40
CA ALA A 30 3.49 3.01 -18.63
C ALA A 30 4.78 3.54 -19.27
N SER A 31 4.82 3.59 -20.61
CA SER A 31 5.95 4.13 -21.36
C SER A 31 6.30 5.56 -20.90
N GLY A 32 7.58 5.81 -20.64
CA GLY A 32 8.08 7.12 -20.20
C GLY A 32 7.96 7.39 -18.69
N ILE A 33 7.39 6.46 -17.90
CA ILE A 33 7.34 6.55 -16.44
C ILE A 33 8.06 5.34 -15.85
N ALA A 34 9.05 5.59 -14.98
CA ALA A 34 9.72 4.52 -14.27
C ALA A 34 8.72 3.76 -13.36
N PRO A 35 8.71 2.42 -13.42
CA PRO A 35 7.89 1.62 -12.52
C PRO A 35 8.36 1.77 -11.09
N PHE A 36 7.44 1.57 -10.15
CA PHE A 36 7.81 1.41 -8.75
C PHE A 36 8.35 0.00 -8.51
N ALA A 37 9.67 -0.12 -8.54
CA ALA A 37 10.37 -1.31 -8.06
C ALA A 37 10.26 -1.46 -6.52
N ARG A 38 10.02 -0.33 -5.82
CA ARG A 38 9.77 -0.32 -4.38
C ARG A 38 8.64 0.65 -4.02
N LEU A 39 7.61 0.15 -3.34
CA LEU A 39 6.49 0.94 -2.81
C LEU A 39 6.17 0.47 -1.40
N LEU A 40 6.78 1.11 -0.40
CA LEU A 40 6.62 0.71 0.99
C LEU A 40 5.76 1.74 1.74
N LEU A 41 4.57 1.33 2.13
CA LEU A 41 3.55 2.16 2.78
C LEU A 41 3.13 1.62 4.15
N GLY A 42 3.80 0.57 4.63
CA GLY A 42 3.48 -0.09 5.89
C GLY A 42 3.60 0.80 7.12
N GLY A 43 2.89 0.50 8.19
CA GLY A 43 2.98 1.25 9.45
C GLY A 43 2.40 2.67 9.37
N ASN A 44 1.23 2.82 8.76
CA ASN A 44 0.51 4.09 8.62
C ASN A 44 -0.97 3.92 9.02
N TYR A 45 -1.80 4.93 8.73
CA TYR A 45 -3.25 4.91 8.95
C TYR A 45 -4.00 5.00 7.60
N LEU A 46 -3.42 4.42 6.53
CA LEU A 46 -4.07 4.36 5.23
C LEU A 46 -5.24 3.38 5.31
N PHE A 47 -6.36 3.72 4.66
CA PHE A 47 -7.59 2.96 4.77
C PHE A 47 -8.28 2.73 3.43
N GLY A 48 -9.32 1.90 3.46
CA GLY A 48 -10.09 1.52 2.28
C GLY A 48 -9.62 0.19 1.68
N PRO A 49 -10.02 -0.11 0.43
CA PRO A 49 -9.64 -1.34 -0.24
C PRO A 49 -8.19 -1.30 -0.74
N ILE A 50 -7.58 -2.48 -0.89
CA ILE A 50 -6.35 -2.61 -1.68
C ILE A 50 -6.66 -2.17 -3.13
N PRO A 51 -5.87 -1.26 -3.72
CA PRO A 51 -6.04 -0.89 -5.12
C PRO A 51 -5.99 -2.10 -6.06
N GLY A 52 -6.99 -2.23 -6.93
CA GLY A 52 -7.16 -3.37 -7.83
C GLY A 52 -5.91 -3.81 -8.62
N PRO A 53 -5.09 -2.90 -9.19
CA PRO A 53 -3.88 -3.29 -9.92
C PRO A 53 -2.86 -4.07 -9.08
N LEU A 54 -2.81 -3.87 -7.76
CA LEU A 54 -1.91 -4.65 -6.90
C LEU A 54 -2.35 -6.12 -6.77
N LEU A 55 -3.63 -6.43 -6.99
CA LEU A 55 -4.15 -7.80 -6.85
C LEU A 55 -3.60 -8.75 -7.92
N VAL A 56 -3.12 -8.23 -9.04
CA VAL A 56 -2.50 -9.00 -10.13
C VAL A 56 -0.96 -8.89 -10.13
N LEU A 57 -0.39 -8.16 -9.17
CA LEU A 57 1.06 -8.05 -9.02
C LEU A 57 1.62 -9.42 -8.64
N LYS A 58 2.68 -9.84 -9.32
CA LYS A 58 3.35 -11.11 -9.04
C LYS A 58 4.45 -10.91 -7.99
N PRO A 59 4.71 -11.91 -7.14
CA PRO A 59 5.93 -11.93 -6.33
C PRO A 59 7.17 -11.64 -7.18
N ASP A 60 8.20 -11.07 -6.57
CA ASP A 60 9.50 -10.73 -7.19
C ASP A 60 9.48 -9.68 -8.31
N THR A 61 8.33 -9.10 -8.65
CA THR A 61 8.24 -8.01 -9.65
C THR A 61 8.46 -6.61 -9.06
N ALA A 62 8.03 -6.40 -7.82
CA ALA A 62 8.25 -5.17 -7.06
C ALA A 62 8.22 -5.47 -5.55
N ASN A 63 9.00 -4.73 -4.77
CA ASN A 63 8.95 -4.79 -3.31
C ASN A 63 7.85 -3.85 -2.79
N VAL A 64 6.73 -4.40 -2.36
CA VAL A 64 5.57 -3.64 -1.88
C VAL A 64 5.22 -4.06 -0.45
N SER A 65 4.90 -3.09 0.40
CA SER A 65 4.42 -3.33 1.77
C SER A 65 3.19 -2.47 2.06
N LEU A 66 2.09 -3.13 2.43
CA LEU A 66 0.84 -2.54 2.91
C LEU A 66 0.47 -2.99 4.33
N ALA A 67 1.42 -3.65 5.02
CA ALA A 67 1.27 -4.13 6.38
C ALA A 67 0.97 -3.00 7.37
N ASP A 68 0.39 -3.33 8.54
CA ASP A 68 0.24 -2.37 9.65
C ASP A 68 -0.41 -1.03 9.24
N ASN A 69 -1.53 -1.12 8.51
CA ASN A 69 -2.38 0.01 8.11
C ASN A 69 -3.81 -0.20 8.61
N CYS A 70 -4.75 0.62 8.17
CA CYS A 70 -6.19 0.51 8.45
C CYS A 70 -6.97 0.03 7.22
N LEU A 71 -6.39 -0.86 6.40
CA LEU A 71 -7.05 -1.38 5.20
C LEU A 71 -8.18 -2.34 5.60
N ILE A 72 -9.27 -2.34 4.82
CA ILE A 72 -10.45 -3.17 5.10
C ILE A 72 -10.07 -4.66 5.17
N ARG A 73 -9.15 -5.10 4.29
CA ARG A 73 -8.56 -6.44 4.29
C ARG A 73 -7.15 -6.36 3.70
N CYS A 74 -6.20 -7.04 4.33
CA CYS A 74 -4.91 -7.38 3.72
C CYS A 74 -4.62 -8.87 3.94
N PRO A 75 -5.22 -9.78 3.14
CA PRO A 75 -5.05 -11.21 3.33
C PRO A 75 -3.60 -11.67 3.13
N SER A 76 -3.13 -12.60 3.96
CA SER A 76 -1.76 -13.17 3.92
C SER A 76 -1.39 -13.84 2.59
N ARG A 77 -2.39 -14.25 1.78
CA ARG A 77 -2.17 -14.77 0.42
C ARG A 77 -1.49 -13.77 -0.53
N PHE A 78 -1.59 -12.47 -0.24
CA PHE A 78 -0.92 -11.44 -1.02
C PHE A 78 0.43 -11.13 -0.38
N PHE A 79 1.51 -11.35 -1.13
CA PHE A 79 2.88 -11.19 -0.63
C PHE A 79 3.15 -9.78 -0.06
N PHE A 80 2.50 -8.75 -0.61
CA PHE A 80 2.65 -7.35 -0.17
C PHE A 80 1.89 -7.00 1.11
N CYS A 81 1.05 -7.91 1.63
CA CYS A 81 0.53 -7.83 2.99
C CYS A 81 1.53 -8.41 4.01
N GLN A 82 2.58 -9.11 3.54
CA GLN A 82 3.70 -9.63 4.32
C GLN A 82 3.32 -10.52 5.52
N GLY A 83 2.09 -11.03 5.56
CA GLY A 83 1.57 -11.81 6.69
C GLY A 83 1.43 -11.01 7.99
N ALA A 84 1.67 -9.70 7.96
CA ALA A 84 1.53 -8.82 9.10
C ALA A 84 0.08 -8.37 9.23
N ASP A 85 -0.39 -8.27 10.48
CA ASP A 85 -1.72 -7.79 10.78
C ASP A 85 -1.88 -6.32 10.37
N GLN A 86 -3.11 -5.95 10.02
CA GLN A 86 -3.50 -4.55 9.99
C GLN A 86 -3.64 -4.04 11.43
N LYS A 87 -3.57 -2.72 11.60
CA LYS A 87 -3.83 -2.08 12.88
C LYS A 87 -5.18 -2.53 13.43
N SER A 88 -5.25 -2.61 14.76
CA SER A 88 -6.50 -2.97 15.41
C SER A 88 -7.58 -1.94 15.08
N LEU A 89 -8.85 -2.39 15.05
CA LEU A 89 -9.99 -1.49 14.84
C LEU A 89 -10.00 -0.32 15.83
N MET A 90 -9.62 -0.59 17.09
CA MET A 90 -9.55 0.42 18.14
C MET A 90 -8.48 1.47 17.85
N GLU A 91 -7.29 1.05 17.40
CA GLU A 91 -6.22 1.97 17.01
C GLU A 91 -6.63 2.83 15.81
N CYS A 92 -7.20 2.23 14.76
CA CYS A 92 -7.66 2.95 13.57
C CYS A 92 -8.73 4.01 13.89
N LYS A 93 -9.73 3.65 14.70
CA LYS A 93 -10.80 4.58 15.11
C LYS A 93 -10.31 5.70 16.02
N SER A 94 -9.29 5.43 16.84
CA SER A 94 -8.70 6.45 17.71
C SER A 94 -7.94 7.53 16.93
N PHE A 95 -7.45 7.21 15.71
CA PHE A 95 -6.72 8.16 14.88
C PHE A 95 -7.65 9.13 14.12
N GLY A 96 -8.80 8.65 13.64
CA GLY A 96 -9.76 9.51 12.95
C GLY A 96 -11.14 8.86 12.80
N SER A 97 -12.19 9.63 13.05
CA SER A 97 -13.59 9.16 13.04
C SER A 97 -14.09 8.66 11.67
N VAL A 98 -13.37 8.98 10.58
CA VAL A 98 -13.70 8.58 9.20
C VAL A 98 -12.98 7.29 8.80
N ILE A 99 -12.03 6.81 9.61
CA ILE A 99 -11.34 5.54 9.36
C ILE A 99 -12.25 4.39 9.83
N PRO A 100 -12.61 3.44 8.94
CA PRO A 100 -13.54 2.35 9.25
C PRO A 100 -13.14 1.50 10.47
#